data_AF-A0A658P0J4-F1
#
_entry.id   AF-A0A658P0J4-F1
#
_cell.length_a   1.000
_cell.length_b   1.000
_cell.length_c   1.000
_cell.angle_alpha   90.00
_cell.angle_beta   90.00
_cell.angle_gamma   90.00
#
_symmetry.space_group_name_H-M   'P 1'
#
loop_
_entity.id
_entity.type
_entity.pdbx_description
1 polymer ?
#
loop_
_entity_poly.entity_id
_entity_poly.type
_entity_poly.pdbx_seq_one_letter_code
_entity_poly.pdbx_strand_id
1 'polypeptide(L)'
;TDVEQGLAARYGVRSLPTVKLFRDGQVVDEFMGALPAGAVQEFLSVHVARESDTLREQALAAHAEGQGETAVALLREALAQDPENPRVPLDLAGVLGDLSRFAEAEEVLRGLPANRQLDPDVTTMQSRLALAR
;
A
#
# COMPACT_ATOMS: atom_id res chain seq x y z
N THR A 1 -2.92 -29.70 15.81
CA THR A 1 -1.73 -29.05 16.42
C THR A 1 -0.90 -30.06 17.19
N ASP A 2 -0.96 -31.33 16.80
CA ASP A 2 -0.80 -32.38 17.80
C ASP A 2 0.61 -32.99 17.79
N VAL A 3 1.43 -32.59 16.81
CA VAL A 3 2.80 -33.07 16.62
C VAL A 3 3.85 -32.05 17.11
N GLU A 4 3.57 -30.74 17.00
CA GLU A 4 4.55 -29.66 17.26
C GLU A 4 4.04 -28.63 18.27
N GLN A 5 3.65 -29.08 19.47
CA GLN A 5 3.06 -28.21 20.51
C GLN A 5 4.01 -27.10 20.98
N GLY A 6 5.31 -27.37 21.06
CA GLY A 6 6.32 -26.36 21.46
C GLY A 6 6.42 -25.21 20.45
N LEU A 7 6.31 -25.51 19.16
CA LEU A 7 6.30 -24.51 18.09
C LEU A 7 5.00 -23.68 18.09
N ALA A 8 3.87 -24.36 18.29
CA ALA A 8 2.57 -23.70 18.42
C ALA A 8 2.53 -22.74 19.63
N ALA A 9 3.09 -23.14 20.77
CA ALA A 9 3.21 -22.29 21.96
C ALA A 9 4.17 -21.12 21.72
N ARG A 10 5.33 -21.36 21.09
CA ARG A 10 6.31 -20.32 20.75
C ARG A 10 5.72 -19.20 19.91
N TYR A 11 4.83 -19.54 18.97
CA TYR A 11 4.16 -18.54 18.13
C TYR A 11 2.74 -18.18 18.60
N GLY A 12 2.32 -18.62 19.80
CA GLY A 12 1.05 -18.21 20.39
C GLY A 12 -0.21 -18.67 19.62
N VAL A 13 -0.18 -19.83 18.98
CA VAL A 13 -1.35 -20.41 18.28
C VAL A 13 -2.39 -20.84 19.31
N ARG A 14 -3.51 -20.12 19.39
CA ARG A 14 -4.61 -20.36 20.36
C ARG A 14 -5.84 -21.03 19.75
N SER A 15 -6.02 -20.93 18.44
CA SER A 15 -7.16 -21.47 17.69
C SER A 15 -6.71 -22.03 16.34
N LEU A 16 -7.52 -22.90 15.74
CA LEU A 16 -7.24 -23.50 14.44
C LEU A 16 -8.38 -23.26 13.45
N PRO A 17 -8.08 -23.04 12.15
CA PRO A 17 -6.75 -22.77 11.60
C PRO A 17 -6.23 -21.37 12.00
N THR A 18 -4.92 -21.22 12.19
CA THR A 18 -4.25 -19.91 12.31
C THR A 18 -3.22 -19.81 11.20
N VAL A 19 -3.23 -18.72 10.45
CA VAL A 19 -2.23 -18.40 9.43
C VAL A 19 -1.41 -17.22 9.95
N LYS A 20 -0.09 -17.36 9.92
CA LYS A 20 0.87 -16.31 10.26
C LYS A 20 1.76 -16.05 9.06
N LEU A 21 1.94 -14.79 8.72
CA LEU A 21 2.83 -14.37 7.65
C LEU A 21 4.19 -14.00 8.24
N PHE A 22 5.25 -14.57 7.65
CA PHE A 22 6.62 -14.32 8.07
C PHE A 22 7.39 -13.58 6.98
N ARG A 23 8.17 -12.56 7.37
CA ARG A 23 9.18 -11.89 6.54
C ARG A 23 10.44 -11.71 7.37
N ASP A 24 11.60 -12.06 6.80
CA ASP A 24 12.91 -12.01 7.47
C ASP A 24 12.95 -12.70 8.85
N GLY A 25 12.19 -13.79 8.99
CA GLY A 25 12.09 -14.57 10.23
C GLY A 25 11.20 -13.97 11.32
N GLN A 26 10.55 -12.83 11.07
CA GLN A 26 9.59 -12.20 11.98
C GLN A 26 8.16 -12.36 11.49
N VAL A 27 7.21 -12.46 12.42
CA VAL A 27 5.78 -12.46 12.09
C VAL A 27 5.36 -11.03 11.79
N VAL A 28 4.90 -10.77 10.58
CA VAL A 28 4.46 -9.44 10.13
C VAL A 28 2.95 -9.28 10.12
N ASP A 29 2.20 -10.40 10.07
CA ASP A 29 0.74 -10.39 10.11
C ASP A 29 0.17 -11.78 10.45
N GLU A 30 -1.10 -11.84 10.85
CA GLU A 30 -1.80 -13.10 11.14
C GLU A 30 -3.33 -13.01 11.01
N PHE A 31 -3.95 -14.15 10.74
CA PHE A 31 -5.40 -14.31 10.93
C PHE A 31 -5.75 -15.67 11.54
N MET A 32 -6.87 -15.68 12.26
CA MET A 32 -7.44 -16.88 12.88
C MET A 32 -8.76 -17.22 12.21
N GLY A 33 -9.00 -18.51 11.97
CA GLY A 33 -10.18 -19.02 11.27
C GLY A 33 -9.99 -19.13 9.75
N ALA A 34 -10.97 -19.71 9.08
CA ALA A 34 -10.97 -19.81 7.63
C ALA A 34 -11.48 -18.50 7.02
N LEU A 35 -10.67 -17.88 6.16
CA LEU A 35 -11.07 -16.73 5.36
C LEU A 35 -11.49 -17.16 3.94
N PRO A 36 -12.44 -16.47 3.29
CA PRO A 36 -12.72 -16.63 1.87
C PRO A 36 -11.48 -16.31 1.01
N ALA A 37 -11.41 -16.88 -0.21
CA ALA A 37 -10.24 -16.70 -1.09
C ALA A 37 -9.89 -15.23 -1.37
N GLY A 38 -10.89 -14.36 -1.56
CA GLY A 38 -10.66 -12.91 -1.76
C GLY A 38 -10.01 -12.23 -0.56
N ALA A 39 -10.45 -12.56 0.66
CA ALA A 39 -9.87 -12.02 1.89
C ALA A 39 -8.43 -12.54 2.13
N VAL A 40 -8.13 -13.78 1.72
CA VAL A 40 -6.76 -14.30 1.76
C VAL A 40 -5.86 -13.57 0.74
N GLN A 41 -6.36 -13.29 -0.46
CA GLN A 41 -5.61 -12.51 -1.45
C GLN A 41 -5.35 -11.09 -0.97
N GLU A 42 -6.34 -10.43 -0.38
CA GLU A 42 -6.20 -9.09 0.18
C GLU A 42 -5.17 -9.06 1.32
N PHE A 43 -5.26 -10.03 2.24
CA PHE A 43 -4.29 -10.25 3.32
C PHE A 43 -2.85 -10.40 2.80
N LEU A 44 -2.63 -11.16 1.73
CA LEU A 44 -1.30 -11.31 1.14
C LEU A 44 -0.86 -10.08 0.35
N SER A 45 -1.79 -9.40 -0.33
CA SER A 45 -1.47 -8.35 -1.30
C SER A 45 -0.78 -7.12 -0.71
N VAL A 46 -0.98 -6.85 0.58
CA VAL A 46 -0.31 -5.75 1.30
C VAL A 46 1.15 -6.10 1.64
N HIS A 47 1.47 -7.40 1.67
CA HIS A 47 2.80 -7.92 2.01
C HIS A 47 3.54 -8.55 0.83
N VAL A 48 2.98 -8.53 -0.38
CA VAL A 48 3.67 -8.99 -1.58
C VAL A 48 4.35 -7.79 -2.24
N ALA A 49 5.66 -7.90 -2.48
CA ALA A 49 6.39 -6.89 -3.23
C ALA A 49 5.80 -6.78 -4.65
N ARG A 50 5.48 -5.56 -5.06
CA ARG A 50 5.01 -5.25 -6.41
C ARG A 50 6.17 -4.76 -7.28
N GLU A 51 6.05 -4.95 -8.59
CA GLU A 51 7.06 -4.49 -9.55
C GLU A 51 7.29 -2.98 -9.43
N SER A 52 6.22 -2.22 -9.17
CA SER A 52 6.26 -0.78 -8.96
C SER A 52 6.87 -0.32 -7.62
N ASP A 53 7.10 -1.22 -6.66
CA ASP A 53 7.56 -0.84 -5.32
C ASP A 53 8.97 -0.24 -5.34
N THR A 54 9.85 -0.74 -6.22
CA THR A 54 11.21 -0.19 -6.35
C THR A 54 11.18 1.27 -6.81
N LEU A 55 10.41 1.58 -7.85
CA LEU A 55 10.28 2.95 -8.37
C LEU A 55 9.58 3.86 -7.36
N ARG A 56 8.57 3.34 -6.68
CA ARG A 56 7.87 4.05 -5.61
C ARG A 56 8.82 4.42 -4.47
N GLU A 57 9.66 3.50 -4.01
CA GLU A 57 10.66 3.76 -2.96
C GLU A 57 11.69 4.81 -3.40
N GLN A 58 12.20 4.71 -4.63
CA GLN A 58 13.10 5.71 -5.22
C GLN A 58 12.46 7.09 -5.29
N ALA A 59 11.17 7.17 -5.65
CA ALA A 59 10.45 8.42 -5.69
C ALA A 59 10.28 9.06 -4.31
N LEU A 60 9.95 8.26 -3.29
CA LEU A 60 9.81 8.76 -1.93
C LEU A 60 11.16 9.24 -1.37
N ALA A 61 12.25 8.57 -1.70
CA ALA A 61 13.61 9.03 -1.36
C ALA A 61 13.93 10.36 -2.06
N ALA A 62 13.67 10.47 -3.37
CA ALA A 62 13.88 11.71 -4.12
C ALA A 62 13.05 12.87 -3.56
N HIS A 63 11.79 12.61 -3.16
CA HIS A 63 10.94 13.62 -2.51
C HIS A 63 11.52 14.11 -1.18
N ALA A 64 12.00 13.18 -0.34
CA ALA A 64 12.65 13.52 0.92
C ALA A 64 13.94 14.35 0.74
N GLU A 65 14.63 14.17 -0.38
CA GLU A 65 15.80 14.97 -0.79
C GLU A 65 15.43 16.33 -1.43
N GLY A 66 14.14 16.67 -1.50
CA GLY A 66 13.65 17.90 -2.11
C GLY A 66 13.58 17.85 -3.64
N GLN A 67 13.80 16.69 -4.25
CA GLN A 67 13.73 16.47 -5.70
C GLN A 67 12.30 16.09 -6.13
N GLY A 68 11.32 16.92 -5.79
CA GLY A 68 9.91 16.58 -6.00
C GLY A 68 9.53 16.32 -7.46
N GLU A 69 10.11 17.01 -8.43
CA GLU A 69 9.86 16.73 -9.86
C GLU A 69 10.38 15.35 -10.29
N THR A 70 11.54 14.92 -9.76
CA THR A 70 12.05 13.56 -9.97
C THR A 70 11.13 12.53 -9.35
N ALA A 71 10.63 12.80 -8.13
CA ALA A 71 9.66 11.94 -7.46
C ALA A 71 8.36 11.79 -8.27
N VAL A 72 7.83 12.88 -8.83
CA VAL A 72 6.65 12.85 -9.72
C VAL A 72 6.91 11.98 -10.95
N ALA A 73 8.07 12.13 -11.59
CA ALA A 73 8.42 11.33 -12.77
C ALA A 73 8.48 9.83 -12.46
N LEU A 74 9.16 9.45 -11.37
CA LEU A 74 9.30 8.07 -10.91
C LEU A 74 7.94 7.46 -10.52
N LEU A 75 7.06 8.21 -9.85
CA LEU A 75 5.72 7.73 -9.49
C LEU A 75 4.80 7.58 -10.70
N ARG A 76 4.92 8.45 -11.72
CA ARG A 76 4.19 8.27 -12.98
C ARG A 76 4.67 7.03 -13.74
N GLU A 77 5.98 6.76 -13.72
CA GLU A 77 6.53 5.53 -14.29
C GLU A 77 6.05 4.29 -13.52
N ALA A 78 6.09 4.33 -12.18
CA ALA A 78 5.59 3.26 -11.32
C ALA A 78 4.10 2.96 -11.60
N LEU A 79 3.28 4.01 -11.80
CA LEU A 79 1.86 3.88 -12.11
C LEU A 79 1.62 3.30 -13.51
N ALA A 80 2.47 3.65 -14.48
CA ALA A 80 2.38 3.09 -15.82
C ALA A 80 2.76 1.60 -15.86
N GLN A 81 3.73 1.19 -15.03
CA GLN A 81 4.14 -0.21 -14.90
C GLN A 81 3.11 -1.05 -14.13
N ASP A 82 2.50 -0.48 -13.08
CA ASP A 82 1.53 -1.18 -12.24
C ASP A 82 0.34 -0.27 -11.88
N PRO A 83 -0.65 -0.15 -12.79
CA PRO A 83 -1.88 0.61 -12.55
C PRO A 83 -2.68 0.08 -11.34
N GLU A 84 -2.47 -1.19 -10.99
CA GLU A 84 -3.18 -1.90 -9.94
C GLU A 84 -2.53 -1.73 -8.55
N ASN A 85 -1.45 -0.94 -8.42
CA ASN A 85 -0.91 -0.58 -7.10
C ASN A 85 -1.66 0.64 -6.51
N PRO A 86 -2.42 0.49 -5.41
CA PRO A 86 -3.13 1.61 -4.80
C PRO A 86 -2.22 2.63 -4.11
N ARG A 87 -0.99 2.25 -3.78
CA ARG A 87 -0.07 3.11 -3.03
C ARG A 87 0.54 4.20 -3.91
N VAL A 88 0.86 3.88 -5.16
CA VAL A 88 1.51 4.80 -6.11
C VAL A 88 0.69 6.07 -6.38
N PRO A 89 -0.61 6.03 -6.73
CA PRO A 89 -1.37 7.23 -7.01
C PRO A 89 -1.60 8.10 -5.76
N LEU A 90 -1.68 7.50 -4.57
CA LEU A 90 -1.77 8.22 -3.30
C LEU A 90 -0.49 9.00 -3.02
N ASP A 91 0.68 8.36 -3.19
CA ASP A 91 1.97 9.02 -3.03
C ASP A 91 2.16 10.12 -4.07
N LEU A 92 1.76 9.87 -5.33
CA LEU A 92 1.83 10.86 -6.40
C LEU A 92 0.99 12.10 -6.07
N ALA A 93 -0.24 11.91 -5.60
CA ALA A 93 -1.10 13.01 -5.18
C ALA A 93 -0.52 13.75 -3.96
N GLY A 94 0.11 13.03 -3.03
CA GLY A 94 0.82 13.61 -1.89
C GLY A 94 1.98 14.51 -2.31
N VAL A 95 2.89 13.99 -3.14
CA VAL A 95 4.04 14.73 -3.68
C VAL A 95 3.59 15.95 -4.48
N LEU A 96 2.58 15.80 -5.34
CA LEU A 96 2.01 16.92 -6.11
C LEU A 96 1.41 17.99 -5.18
N GLY A 97 0.75 17.60 -4.10
CA GLY A 97 0.24 18.52 -3.08
C GLY A 97 1.36 19.31 -2.40
N ASP A 98 2.45 18.65 -2.02
CA ASP A 98 3.62 19.29 -1.41
C ASP A 98 4.30 20.29 -2.38
N LEU A 99 4.23 20.02 -3.69
CA LEU A 99 4.68 20.93 -4.75
C LEU A 99 3.66 22.03 -5.10
N SER A 100 2.56 22.16 -4.34
CA SER A 100 1.45 23.08 -4.61
C SER A 100 0.74 22.85 -5.96
N ARG A 101 0.88 21.67 -6.56
CA ARG A 101 0.26 21.25 -7.83
C ARG A 101 -1.09 20.56 -7.58
N PHE A 102 -1.96 21.23 -6.81
CA PHE A 102 -3.21 20.66 -6.32
C PHE A 102 -4.16 20.16 -7.43
N ALA A 103 -4.26 20.90 -8.54
CA ALA A 103 -5.11 20.51 -9.67
C ALA A 103 -4.68 19.17 -10.30
N GLU A 104 -3.36 18.93 -10.39
CA GLU A 104 -2.84 17.66 -10.89
C GLU A 104 -3.03 16.53 -9.88
N ALA A 105 -2.84 16.81 -8.57
CA ALA A 105 -3.08 15.84 -7.52
C ALA A 105 -4.53 15.34 -7.52
N GLU A 106 -5.50 16.24 -7.68
CA GLU A 106 -6.92 15.89 -7.79
C GLU A 106 -7.23 15.10 -9.07
N GLU A 107 -6.60 15.43 -10.19
CA GLU A 107 -6.79 14.71 -11.45
C GLU A 107 -6.30 13.26 -11.33
N VAL A 108 -5.15 13.04 -10.68
CA VAL A 108 -4.62 11.70 -10.41
C VAL A 108 -5.61 10.87 -9.60
N LEU A 109 -6.18 11.43 -8.52
CA LEU A 109 -7.13 10.71 -7.67
C LEU A 109 -8.48 10.48 -8.36
N ARG A 110 -8.95 11.42 -9.20
CA ARG A 110 -10.19 11.27 -9.98
C ARG A 110 -10.04 10.29 -11.15
N GLY A 111 -8.84 10.14 -11.68
CA GLY A 111 -8.51 9.18 -12.73
C GLY A 111 -8.50 7.71 -12.28
N LEU A 112 -8.58 7.45 -10.97
CA LEU A 112 -8.66 6.10 -10.44
C LEU A 112 -9.98 5.41 -10.83
N PRO A 113 -10.00 4.08 -11.00
CA PRO A 113 -11.22 3.34 -11.27
C PRO A 113 -12.20 3.46 -10.09
N ALA A 114 -13.51 3.40 -10.38
CA ALA A 114 -14.57 3.73 -9.42
C ALA A 114 -14.53 2.90 -8.12
N ASN A 115 -14.06 1.65 -8.20
CA ASN A 115 -13.88 0.80 -7.01
C ASN A 115 -12.83 1.35 -6.04
N ARG A 116 -11.78 2.01 -6.53
CA ARG A 116 -10.70 2.62 -5.73
C ARG A 116 -11.03 4.02 -5.25
N GLN A 117 -11.89 4.75 -5.96
CA GLN A 117 -12.30 6.11 -5.55
C GLN A 117 -12.99 6.13 -4.18
N LEU A 118 -13.60 5.01 -3.79
CA LEU A 118 -14.28 4.83 -2.51
C LEU A 118 -13.34 4.39 -1.38
N ASP A 119 -12.05 4.15 -1.67
CA ASP A 119 -11.10 3.75 -0.65
C ASP A 119 -10.95 4.87 0.41
N PRO A 120 -10.97 4.54 1.72
CA PRO A 120 -10.86 5.54 2.78
C PRO A 120 -9.62 6.42 2.66
N ASP A 121 -8.51 5.86 2.19
CA ASP A 121 -7.24 6.57 2.02
C ASP A 121 -7.32 7.60 0.88
N VAL A 122 -8.00 7.26 -0.22
CA VAL A 122 -8.24 8.17 -1.35
C VAL A 122 -9.13 9.33 -0.92
N THR A 123 -10.23 9.01 -0.22
CA THR A 123 -11.16 10.04 0.29
C THR A 123 -10.48 10.99 1.28
N THR A 124 -9.64 10.43 2.16
CA THR A 124 -8.83 11.21 3.11
C THR A 124 -7.84 12.11 2.39
N MET A 125 -7.15 11.61 1.37
CA MET A 125 -6.20 12.38 0.58
C MET A 125 -6.89 13.53 -0.18
N GLN A 126 -8.02 13.27 -0.82
CA GLN A 126 -8.83 14.30 -1.50
C GLN A 126 -9.24 15.41 -0.52
N SER A 127 -9.71 15.04 0.67
CA SER A 127 -10.10 15.99 1.72
C SER A 127 -8.90 16.84 2.15
N ARG A 128 -7.72 16.23 2.32
CA ARG A 128 -6.48 16.93 2.68
C ARG A 128 -6.08 17.95 1.61
N LEU A 129 -6.13 17.58 0.34
CA LEU A 129 -5.79 18.46 -0.79
C LEU A 129 -6.76 19.65 -0.89
N ALA A 130 -8.06 19.41 -0.68
CA ALA A 130 -9.07 20.46 -0.69
C ALA A 130 -8.87 21.51 0.43
N LEU A 131 -8.36 21.09 1.60
CA LEU A 131 -8.07 21.97 2.73
C LEU A 131 -6.74 22.73 2.59
N ALA A 132 -5.81 22.23 1.77
CA ALA A 132 -4.48 22.81 1.59
C ALA A 132 -4.43 23.93 0.52
N ARG A 133 -5.54 24.16 -0.17
CA ARG A 133 -5.73 25.20 -1.20
C ARG A 133 -6.17 26.54 -0.60
#